data_AF-A0A183CQ07-F1
#
_entry.id   AF-A0A183CQ07-F1
#
_cell.length_a   1.000
_cell.length_b   1.000
_cell.length_c   1.000
_cell.angle_alpha   90.00
_cell.angle_beta   90.00
_cell.angle_gamma   90.00
#
_symmetry.space_group_name_H-M   'P 1'
#
loop_
_entity.id
_entity.type
_entity.pdbx_description
1 polymer ?
#
loop_
_entity_poly.entity_id
_entity_poly.type
_entity_poly.pdbx_seq_one_letter_code
_entity_poly.pdbx_strand_id
1 'polypeptide(L)'
;MLANPHWVYAFRVNYDVQNWRMLIAQLHKNHQELPTMSRMQLIAIFIGKFGCHFENQFSYLANEDDLGVLLVGLDALHALLELFSASDVFGPMLLHFVPVIRQFDRQLSLTAAPGTDPELAALWLLSPLRLAKLYQLRCAANLGTCAETNKYQ
;
A
#
# COMPACT_ATOMS: atom_id res chain seq x y z
N MET A 1 20.13 -9.98 -1.78
CA MET A 1 20.27 -10.01 -0.31
C MET A 1 19.41 -8.91 0.30
N LEU A 2 18.62 -9.24 1.33
CA LEU A 2 17.89 -8.27 2.15
C LEU A 2 18.81 -7.79 3.29
N ALA A 3 18.92 -6.48 3.47
CA ALA A 3 19.65 -5.90 4.61
C ALA A 3 18.68 -5.23 5.59
N ASN A 4 19.08 -5.21 6.86
CA ASN A 4 18.23 -4.83 8.00
C ASN A 4 16.94 -5.68 8.09
N PRO A 5 17.02 -7.02 8.13
CA PRO A 5 15.82 -7.84 8.28
C PRO A 5 15.07 -7.45 9.56
N HIS A 6 13.74 -7.49 9.50
CA HIS A 6 12.83 -7.05 10.56
C HIS A 6 12.89 -5.55 10.89
N TRP A 7 13.63 -4.75 10.12
CA TRP A 7 13.73 -3.30 10.29
C TRP A 7 14.13 -2.85 11.71
N VAL A 8 15.05 -3.58 12.33
CA VAL A 8 15.46 -3.40 13.74
C VAL A 8 16.24 -2.10 13.94
N TYR A 9 17.05 -1.72 12.97
CA TYR A 9 17.96 -0.58 13.10
C TYR A 9 17.41 0.67 12.41
N ALA A 10 17.64 1.83 13.03
CA ALA A 10 17.19 3.14 12.56
C ALA A 10 18.05 3.71 11.40
N PHE A 11 18.38 2.88 10.42
CA PHE A 11 19.00 3.32 9.16
C PHE A 11 18.21 2.82 7.97
N ARG A 12 18.24 3.62 6.88
CA ARG A 12 17.65 3.24 5.60
C ARG A 12 18.67 2.43 4.80
N VAL A 13 18.16 1.43 4.08
CA VAL A 13 18.96 0.62 3.17
C VAL A 13 18.68 1.06 1.75
N ASN A 14 19.71 1.13 0.92
CA ASN A 14 19.54 1.22 -0.52
C ASN A 14 20.17 0.00 -1.17
N TYR A 15 19.52 -0.51 -2.21
CA TYR A 15 19.99 -1.63 -2.99
C TYR A 15 20.40 -1.17 -4.39
N ASP A 16 21.29 -1.93 -5.04
CA ASP A 16 21.53 -1.80 -6.46
C ASP A 16 20.32 -2.28 -7.28
N VAL A 17 20.33 -2.01 -8.59
CA VAL A 17 19.20 -2.31 -9.49
C VAL A 17 18.88 -3.81 -9.55
N GLN A 18 19.90 -4.67 -9.57
CA GLN A 18 19.69 -6.11 -9.67
C GLN A 18 19.03 -6.64 -8.40
N ASN A 19 19.52 -6.20 -7.24
CA ASN A 19 18.96 -6.64 -5.98
C ASN A 19 17.53 -6.11 -5.76
N TRP A 20 17.21 -4.89 -6.19
CA TRP A 20 15.83 -4.40 -6.21
C TRP A 20 14.91 -5.27 -7.07
N ARG A 21 15.35 -5.65 -8.28
CA ARG A 21 14.57 -6.57 -9.14
C ARG A 21 14.31 -7.91 -8.46
N MET A 22 15.32 -8.46 -7.77
CA MET A 22 15.16 -9.72 -7.02
C MET A 22 14.16 -9.58 -5.86
N LEU A 23 14.25 -8.50 -5.09
CA LEU A 23 13.34 -8.25 -3.97
C LEU A 23 11.89 -8.04 -4.44
N ILE A 24 11.69 -7.27 -5.52
CA ILE A 24 10.36 -7.09 -6.13
C ILE A 24 9.84 -8.42 -6.66
N ALA A 25 10.66 -9.19 -7.38
CA ALA A 25 10.25 -10.52 -7.85
C ALA A 25 9.85 -11.45 -6.69
N GLN A 26 10.56 -11.38 -5.56
CA GLN A 26 10.22 -12.13 -4.37
C GLN A 26 8.89 -11.70 -3.76
N LEU A 27 8.62 -10.39 -3.66
CA LEU A 27 7.34 -9.86 -3.18
C LEU A 27 6.16 -10.37 -4.02
N HIS A 28 6.33 -10.41 -5.34
CA HIS A 28 5.30 -10.91 -6.25
C HIS A 28 5.15 -12.44 -6.23
N LYS A 29 6.25 -13.18 -6.08
CA LYS A 29 6.23 -14.64 -6.02
C LYS A 29 5.65 -15.16 -4.72
N ASN A 30 6.18 -14.69 -3.60
CA ASN A 30 5.76 -15.06 -2.26
C ASN A 30 6.27 -14.02 -1.25
N HIS A 31 5.48 -12.97 -1.01
CA HIS A 31 5.81 -11.91 -0.06
C HIS A 31 5.98 -12.44 1.37
N GLN A 32 5.36 -13.56 1.74
CA GLN A 32 5.45 -14.13 3.08
C GLN A 32 6.83 -14.69 3.43
N GLU A 33 7.70 -14.93 2.44
CA GLU A 33 9.11 -15.27 2.68
C GLU A 33 9.91 -14.09 3.23
N LEU A 34 9.42 -12.86 3.06
CA LEU A 34 10.00 -11.67 3.67
C LEU A 34 9.25 -11.34 4.96
N PRO A 35 9.92 -11.07 6.09
CA PRO A 35 9.24 -10.67 7.32
C PRO A 35 8.38 -9.42 7.16
N THR A 36 7.26 -9.32 7.87
CA THR A 36 6.32 -8.18 7.84
C THR A 36 7.03 -6.83 7.92
N MET A 37 7.87 -6.61 8.94
CA MET A 37 8.59 -5.34 9.13
C MET A 37 9.57 -5.04 7.97
N SER A 38 10.15 -6.08 7.35
CA SER A 38 10.98 -5.92 6.16
C SER A 38 10.15 -5.47 4.95
N ARG A 39 8.92 -5.96 4.79
CA ARG A 39 8.02 -5.50 3.71
C ARG A 39 7.65 -4.02 3.90
N MET A 40 7.31 -3.62 5.12
CA MET A 40 7.08 -2.22 5.47
C MET A 40 8.31 -1.34 5.16
N GLN A 41 9.52 -1.83 5.50
CA GLN A 41 10.77 -1.13 5.22
C GLN A 41 10.95 -0.90 3.70
N LEU A 42 10.71 -1.92 2.88
CA LEU A 42 10.84 -1.82 1.42
C LEU A 42 9.88 -0.78 0.85
N ILE A 43 8.61 -0.80 1.29
CA ILE A 43 7.60 0.21 0.90
C ILE A 43 8.06 1.62 1.28
N ALA A 44 8.53 1.82 2.52
CA ALA A 44 8.98 3.11 3.00
C ALA A 44 10.19 3.66 2.22
N ILE A 45 11.06 2.77 1.73
CA ILE A 45 12.20 3.15 0.89
C ILE A 45 11.75 3.53 -0.52
N PHE A 46 10.77 2.82 -1.10
CA PHE A 46 10.26 3.11 -2.45
C PHE A 46 9.76 4.56 -2.60
N ILE A 47 9.08 5.09 -1.58
CA ILE A 47 8.59 6.49 -1.57
C ILE A 47 9.75 7.49 -1.74
N GLY A 48 10.94 7.19 -1.22
CA GLY A 48 12.08 8.10 -1.32
C GLY A 48 12.82 8.05 -2.66
N LYS A 49 12.43 7.17 -3.59
CA LYS A 49 13.20 6.82 -4.79
C LYS A 49 12.38 6.80 -6.09
N PHE A 50 11.34 7.62 -6.19
CA PHE A 50 10.62 7.85 -7.45
C PHE A 50 11.60 8.36 -8.52
N GLY A 51 12.11 7.46 -9.36
CA GLY A 51 13.18 7.76 -10.32
C GLY A 51 13.98 6.54 -10.78
N CYS A 52 13.89 5.40 -10.10
CA CYS A 52 14.47 4.13 -10.55
C CYS A 52 13.37 3.21 -11.09
N HIS A 53 13.49 2.78 -12.36
CA HIS A 53 12.56 1.94 -13.12
C HIS A 53 12.13 0.64 -12.40
N PHE A 54 11.12 0.73 -11.54
CA PHE A 54 10.50 -0.41 -10.86
C PHE A 54 8.97 -0.29 -10.98
N GLU A 55 8.51 -0.27 -12.23
CA GLU A 55 7.12 -0.44 -12.58
C GLU A 55 6.62 -1.72 -11.86
N ASN A 56 5.61 -1.58 -11.00
CA ASN A 56 4.92 -2.67 -10.27
C ASN A 56 5.42 -3.04 -8.86
N GLN A 57 6.29 -2.25 -8.22
CA GLN A 57 6.72 -2.55 -6.84
C GLN A 57 5.59 -2.60 -5.79
N PHE A 58 4.46 -1.92 -6.04
CA PHE A 58 3.31 -1.89 -5.13
C PHE A 58 2.23 -2.91 -5.48
N SER A 59 2.27 -3.52 -6.67
CA SER A 59 1.15 -4.33 -7.16
C SER A 59 0.99 -5.66 -6.38
N TYR A 60 2.05 -6.14 -5.72
CA TYR A 60 1.96 -7.30 -4.83
C TYR A 60 1.02 -7.05 -3.63
N LEU A 61 0.79 -5.79 -3.25
CA LEU A 61 -0.10 -5.43 -2.14
C LEU A 61 -1.54 -5.88 -2.38
N ALA A 62 -1.93 -6.17 -3.62
CA ALA A 62 -3.23 -6.77 -3.92
C ALA A 62 -3.42 -8.14 -3.26
N ASN A 63 -2.32 -8.83 -2.91
CA ASN A 63 -2.32 -10.14 -2.25
C ASN A 63 -1.78 -10.08 -0.81
N GLU A 64 -1.48 -8.90 -0.27
CA GLU A 64 -0.99 -8.74 1.10
C GLU A 64 -2.16 -8.69 2.09
N ASP A 65 -2.08 -9.43 3.19
CA ASP A 65 -3.13 -9.47 4.22
C ASP A 65 -2.67 -8.86 5.56
N ASP A 66 -1.40 -8.55 5.73
CA ASP A 66 -0.92 -7.85 6.93
C ASP A 66 -1.39 -6.39 6.93
N LEU A 67 -2.25 -6.06 7.88
CA LEU A 67 -2.83 -4.72 8.00
C LEU A 67 -1.76 -3.65 8.10
N GLY A 68 -0.71 -3.86 8.88
CA GLY A 68 0.35 -2.87 9.03
C GLY A 68 1.07 -2.60 7.71
N VAL A 69 1.40 -3.64 6.94
CA VAL A 69 2.01 -3.48 5.60
C VAL A 69 1.08 -2.71 4.67
N LEU A 70 -0.22 -3.03 4.68
CA LEU A 70 -1.21 -2.36 3.86
C LEU A 70 -1.41 -0.89 4.24
N LEU A 71 -1.39 -0.54 5.53
CA LEU A 71 -1.51 0.85 5.98
C LEU A 71 -0.32 1.69 5.48
N VAL A 72 0.91 1.16 5.56
CA VAL A 72 2.11 1.82 4.99
C VAL A 72 2.03 1.86 3.46
N GLY A 73 1.53 0.79 2.83
CA GLY A 73 1.31 0.69 1.39
C GLY A 73 0.28 1.69 0.86
N LEU A 74 -0.81 1.92 1.60
CA LEU A 74 -1.84 2.91 1.27
C LEU A 74 -1.25 4.31 1.28
N ASP A 75 -0.50 4.67 2.33
CA ASP A 75 0.16 5.96 2.41
C ASP A 75 1.16 6.16 1.25
N ALA A 76 1.89 5.11 0.86
CA ALA A 76 2.83 5.11 -0.25
C ALA A 76 2.17 5.23 -1.63
N LEU A 77 1.14 4.42 -1.89
CA LEU A 77 0.45 4.38 -3.17
C LEU A 77 -0.32 5.67 -3.42
N HIS A 78 -0.99 6.20 -2.39
CA HIS A 78 -1.68 7.48 -2.49
C HIS A 78 -0.70 8.61 -2.85
N ALA A 79 0.45 8.70 -2.17
CA ALA A 79 1.47 9.68 -2.49
C ALA A 79 2.03 9.53 -3.92
N LEU A 80 2.22 8.28 -4.40
CA LEU A 80 2.62 8.01 -5.78
C LEU A 80 1.56 8.53 -6.77
N LEU A 81 0.29 8.22 -6.56
CA LEU A 81 -0.79 8.62 -7.46
C LEU A 81 -1.01 10.14 -7.45
N GLU A 82 -0.88 10.80 -6.29
CA GLU A 82 -0.93 12.26 -6.18
C GLU A 82 0.18 12.94 -6.99
N LEU A 83 1.40 12.39 -6.96
CA LEU A 83 2.54 12.91 -7.72
C LEU A 83 2.26 12.98 -9.23
N PHE A 84 1.52 12.00 -9.76
CA PHE A 84 1.18 11.90 -11.18
C PHE A 84 -0.23 12.40 -11.50
N SER A 85 -0.98 12.93 -10.54
CA SER A 85 -2.42 13.26 -10.68
C SER A 85 -2.76 14.23 -11.83
N ALA A 86 -1.84 15.14 -12.17
CA ALA A 86 -2.01 16.09 -13.27
C ALA A 86 -1.42 15.61 -14.61
N SER A 87 -0.89 14.38 -14.67
CA SER A 87 -0.26 13.82 -15.87
C SER A 87 -1.19 12.87 -16.62
N ASP A 88 -0.96 12.71 -17.93
CA ASP A 88 -1.72 11.79 -18.78
C ASP A 88 -1.53 10.30 -18.38
N VAL A 89 -0.48 10.00 -17.61
CA VAL A 89 -0.18 8.65 -17.12
C VAL A 89 -1.05 8.27 -15.90
N PHE A 90 -1.72 9.25 -15.26
CA PHE A 90 -2.54 9.01 -14.07
C PHE A 90 -3.61 7.94 -14.29
N GLY A 91 -4.40 8.06 -15.36
CA GLY A 91 -5.49 7.13 -15.66
C GLY A 91 -5.02 5.68 -15.80
N PRO A 92 -4.05 5.39 -16.69
CA PRO A 92 -3.46 4.06 -16.81
C PRO A 92 -2.82 3.54 -15.51
N MET A 93 -2.12 4.40 -14.76
CA MET A 93 -1.50 4.04 -13.49
C MET A 93 -2.55 3.68 -12.43
N LEU A 94 -3.62 4.46 -12.33
CA LEU A 94 -4.73 4.20 -11.43
C LEU A 94 -5.40 2.86 -11.74
N LEU A 95 -5.69 2.59 -13.02
CA LEU A 95 -6.26 1.31 -13.48
C LEU A 95 -5.38 0.12 -13.10
N HIS A 96 -4.07 0.26 -13.23
CA HIS A 96 -3.11 -0.78 -12.82
C HIS A 96 -3.21 -1.11 -11.33
N PHE A 97 -3.46 -0.12 -10.48
CA PHE A 97 -3.52 -0.29 -9.03
C PHE A 97 -4.91 -0.53 -8.44
N VAL A 98 -5.97 -0.60 -9.27
CA VAL A 98 -7.33 -0.96 -8.80
C VAL A 98 -7.36 -2.22 -7.92
N PRO A 99 -6.65 -3.33 -8.23
CA PRO A 99 -6.62 -4.50 -7.35
C PRO A 99 -6.05 -4.21 -5.96
N VAL A 100 -5.04 -3.35 -5.86
CA VAL A 100 -4.46 -2.93 -4.59
C VAL A 100 -5.45 -2.09 -3.79
N ILE A 101 -6.15 -1.15 -4.46
CA ILE A 101 -7.18 -0.31 -3.82
C ILE A 101 -8.32 -1.19 -3.28
N ARG A 102 -8.72 -2.24 -4.00
CA ARG A 102 -9.72 -3.21 -3.53
C ARG A 102 -9.23 -4.00 -2.31
N GLN A 103 -7.95 -4.33 -2.23
CA GLN A 103 -7.40 -5.01 -1.06
C GLN A 103 -7.41 -4.10 0.18
N PHE A 104 -7.08 -2.81 0.02
CA PHE A 104 -7.26 -1.83 1.12
C PHE A 104 -8.72 -1.71 1.55
N ASP A 105 -9.64 -1.65 0.57
CA ASP A 105 -11.07 -1.57 0.81
C ASP A 105 -11.58 -2.77 1.62
N ARG A 106 -11.22 -3.98 1.17
CA ARG A 106 -11.55 -5.24 1.85
C ARG A 106 -11.06 -5.24 3.30
N GLN A 107 -9.84 -4.76 3.54
CA GLN A 107 -9.24 -4.78 4.88
C GLN A 107 -9.88 -3.76 5.81
N LEU A 108 -10.32 -2.61 5.28
CA LEU A 108 -11.18 -1.71 6.06
C LEU A 108 -12.49 -2.41 6.44
N SER A 109 -13.18 -3.05 5.49
CA SER A 109 -14.44 -3.75 5.77
C SER A 109 -14.28 -4.89 6.78
N LEU A 110 -13.18 -5.66 6.69
CA LEU A 110 -12.88 -6.74 7.63
C LEU A 110 -12.63 -6.21 9.04
N THR A 111 -11.79 -5.19 9.20
CA THR A 111 -11.48 -4.60 10.51
C THR A 111 -12.65 -3.83 11.12
N ALA A 112 -13.55 -3.29 10.30
CA ALA A 112 -14.76 -2.61 10.75
C ALA A 112 -15.96 -3.55 10.99
N ALA A 113 -15.85 -4.85 10.67
CA ALA A 113 -16.96 -5.77 10.80
C ALA A 113 -17.34 -6.00 12.28
N PRO A 114 -18.63 -6.22 12.60
CA PRO A 114 -19.07 -6.56 13.94
C PRO A 114 -18.36 -7.83 14.45
N GLY A 115 -17.86 -7.79 15.70
CA GLY A 115 -17.16 -8.91 16.32
C GLY A 115 -15.64 -8.95 16.07
N THR A 116 -15.09 -7.99 15.33
CA THR A 116 -13.65 -7.82 15.15
C THR A 116 -13.04 -7.03 16.30
N ASP A 117 -11.75 -7.24 16.56
CA ASP A 117 -11.01 -6.54 17.61
C ASP A 117 -11.02 -5.01 17.36
N PRO A 118 -11.57 -4.20 18.29
CA PRO A 118 -11.60 -2.75 18.13
C PRO A 118 -10.22 -2.10 18.02
N GLU A 119 -9.16 -2.74 18.54
CA GLU A 119 -7.80 -2.24 18.40
C GLU A 119 -7.37 -2.23 16.92
N LEU A 120 -7.75 -3.25 16.15
CA LEU A 120 -7.46 -3.31 14.71
C LEU A 120 -8.19 -2.22 13.92
N ALA A 121 -9.44 -1.93 14.27
CA ALA A 121 -10.18 -0.82 13.68
C ALA A 121 -9.52 0.54 14.00
N ALA A 122 -9.03 0.71 15.23
CA ALA A 122 -8.36 1.93 15.68
C ALA A 122 -7.04 2.21 14.92
N LEU A 123 -6.37 1.20 14.38
CA LEU A 123 -5.13 1.38 13.58
C LEU A 123 -5.34 2.26 12.35
N TRP A 124 -6.54 2.26 11.76
CA TRP A 124 -6.90 3.15 10.65
C TRP A 124 -6.93 4.63 11.06
N LEU A 125 -7.20 4.90 12.34
CA LEU A 125 -7.34 6.24 12.90
C LEU A 125 -6.03 6.81 13.45
N LEU A 126 -4.96 6.00 13.53
CA LEU A 126 -3.62 6.49 13.93
C LEU A 126 -3.08 7.60 13.03
N SER A 127 -3.50 7.60 11.76
CA SER A 127 -3.23 8.69 10.82
C SER A 127 -4.55 9.33 10.40
N PRO A 128 -4.81 10.61 10.74
CA PRO A 128 -6.12 11.22 10.58
C PRO A 128 -6.58 11.31 9.11
N LEU A 129 -5.63 11.28 8.17
CA LEU A 129 -5.92 11.39 6.75
C LEU A 129 -6.12 10.03 6.06
N ARG A 130 -5.84 8.91 6.72
CA ARG A 130 -5.77 7.61 6.04
C ARG A 130 -7.11 7.18 5.42
N LEU A 131 -8.22 7.38 6.15
CA LEU A 131 -9.55 7.10 5.63
C LEU A 131 -9.92 8.04 4.46
N ALA A 132 -9.52 9.31 4.54
CA ALA A 132 -9.73 10.28 3.46
C ALA A 132 -8.94 9.90 2.20
N LYS A 133 -7.68 9.46 2.35
CA LYS A 133 -6.86 8.95 1.25
C LYS A 133 -7.50 7.74 0.58
N LEU A 134 -7.94 6.76 1.38
CA LEU A 134 -8.61 5.58 0.85
C LEU A 134 -9.92 5.94 0.13
N TYR A 135 -10.70 6.88 0.68
CA TYR A 135 -11.90 7.39 0.03
C TYR A 135 -11.58 8.02 -1.34
N GLN A 136 -10.59 8.89 -1.42
CA GLN A 136 -10.14 9.49 -2.69
C GLN A 136 -9.76 8.42 -3.72
N LEU A 137 -9.00 7.40 -3.30
CA LEU A 137 -8.61 6.29 -4.18
C LEU A 137 -9.82 5.48 -4.66
N ARG A 138 -10.77 5.15 -3.78
CA ARG A 138 -12.00 4.43 -4.14
C ARG A 138 -12.79 5.19 -5.21
N CYS A 139 -12.96 6.50 -5.01
CA CYS A 139 -13.72 7.33 -5.92
C CYS A 139 -13.00 7.52 -7.27
N ALA A 140 -11.69 7.74 -7.26
CA ALA A 140 -10.90 7.79 -8.48
C ALA A 140 -10.99 6.47 -9.26
N ALA A 141 -10.90 5.33 -8.56
CA ALA A 141 -10.99 3.99 -9.14
C ALA A 141 -12.42 3.55 -9.51
N ASN A 142 -13.43 4.41 -9.32
CA ASN A 142 -14.84 4.12 -9.55
C ASN A 142 -15.33 2.83 -8.87
N LEU A 143 -14.90 2.60 -7.62
CA LEU A 143 -15.36 1.47 -6.80
C LEU A 143 -16.74 1.81 -6.20
N GLY A 144 -17.64 0.82 -6.17
CA GLY A 144 -19.00 0.99 -5.63
C GLY A 144 -19.03 1.48 -4.18
N THR A 145 -18.02 1.12 -3.38
CA THR A 145 -17.83 1.54 -1.99
C THR A 145 -17.53 3.04 -1.82
N CYS A 146 -17.22 3.78 -2.91
CA CYS A 146 -17.17 5.25 -2.88
C CYS A 146 -18.56 5.85 -2.61
N ALA A 147 -19.63 5.25 -3.13
CA ALA A 147 -20.98 5.81 -3.06
C ALA A 147 -21.75 5.45 -1.78
N GLU A 148 -21.30 4.44 -1.03
CA GLU A 148 -22.03 3.88 0.12
C GLU A 148 -21.97 4.74 1.38
N THR A 149 -21.07 5.73 1.44
CA THR A 149 -20.96 6.67 2.57
C THR A 149 -22.16 7.63 2.70
N ASN A 150 -22.99 7.77 1.67
CA ASN A 150 -24.21 8.60 1.69
C ASN A 150 -25.43 7.93 2.36
N LYS A 151 -25.32 6.69 2.85
CA LYS A 151 -26.45 5.98 3.48
C LYS A 151 -26.59 6.22 4.99
N TYR A 152 -25.69 6.99 5.60
CA TYR A 152 -25.69 7.29 7.04
C TYR A 152 -25.73 8.80 7.35
N GLN A 153 -26.07 9.63 6.37
CA GLN A 153 -26.53 11.02 6.57
C GLN A 153 -28.05 11.05 6.48
#